data_AF-A0A1F4LGI6-F1
#
_entry.id   AF-A0A1F4LGI6-F1
#
_cell.length_a   1.000
_cell.length_b   1.000
_cell.length_c   1.000
_cell.angle_alpha   90.00
_cell.angle_beta   90.00
_cell.angle_gamma   90.00
#
_symmetry.space_group_name_H-M   'P 1'
#
loop_
_entity.id
_entity.type
_entity.pdbx_description
1 polymer ?
#
loop_
_entity_poly.entity_id
_entity_poly.type
_entity_poly.pdbx_seq_one_letter_code
_entity_poly.pdbx_strand_id
1 'polypeptide(L)'
;MLKKILMFVAMLYAAASFAAVDVNKASAAELDGIKGIGPAISEKIILERKKGNFKDWNDFIGRVSGVGEATAAKFSAEGLTVNGSTYAPPATKKTSDKKPAAETKSAKDEKTVNPKK
;
A
#
# COMPACT_ATOMS: atom_id res chain seq x y z
N MET A 1 -9.52 37.13 3.17
CA MET A 1 -9.90 35.96 2.35
C MET A 1 -8.74 34.98 2.11
N LEU A 2 -7.50 35.47 1.85
CA LEU A 2 -6.32 34.63 1.57
C LEU A 2 -5.91 33.67 2.70
N LYS A 3 -6.09 34.07 3.96
CA LYS A 3 -5.78 33.25 5.16
C LYS A 3 -6.65 31.98 5.27
N LYS A 4 -7.87 32.00 4.73
CA LYS A 4 -8.77 30.83 4.70
C LYS A 4 -8.37 29.86 3.57
N ILE A 5 -7.88 30.38 2.46
CA ILE A 5 -7.36 29.58 1.33
C ILE A 5 -6.04 28.90 1.73
N LEU A 6 -5.16 29.60 2.45
CA LEU A 6 -3.90 29.02 2.94
C LEU A 6 -4.11 27.88 3.95
N MET A 7 -5.10 28.01 4.85
CA MET A 7 -5.51 26.95 5.78
C MET A 7 -6.10 25.72 5.05
N PHE A 8 -6.83 25.92 3.95
CA PHE A 8 -7.40 24.83 3.18
C PHE A 8 -6.36 24.06 2.37
N VAL A 9 -5.33 24.75 1.85
CA VAL A 9 -4.21 24.13 1.13
C VAL A 9 -3.31 23.32 2.09
N ALA A 10 -3.09 23.80 3.31
CA ALA A 10 -2.36 23.05 4.33
C ALA A 10 -3.08 21.75 4.76
N MET A 11 -4.42 21.77 4.80
CA MET A 11 -5.22 20.60 5.16
C MET A 11 -5.31 19.55 4.02
N LEU A 12 -5.16 19.97 2.77
CA LEU A 12 -5.09 19.06 1.61
C LEU A 12 -3.73 18.38 1.44
N TYR A 13 -2.66 18.90 2.04
CA TYR A 13 -1.32 18.28 2.00
C TYR A 13 -1.18 17.09 2.97
N ALA A 14 -2.03 17.02 4.01
CA ALA A 14 -1.99 15.96 5.02
C ALA A 14 -2.65 14.63 4.56
N ALA A 15 -3.34 14.62 3.41
CA ALA A 15 -4.07 13.43 2.92
C ALA A 15 -3.27 12.56 1.92
N ALA A 16 -2.04 12.95 1.58
CA ALA A 16 -1.26 12.33 0.49
C ALA A 16 -0.18 11.34 0.98
N SER A 17 -0.27 10.82 2.20
CA SER A 17 0.81 10.03 2.83
C SER A 17 0.47 8.55 2.99
N PHE A 18 -0.31 7.97 2.08
CA PHE A 18 -0.36 6.52 1.85
C PHE A 18 0.15 6.23 0.44
N ALA A 19 1.40 6.64 0.18
CA ALA A 19 2.12 6.14 -0.98
C ALA A 19 2.50 4.69 -0.67
N ALA A 20 1.96 3.75 -1.46
CA ALA A 20 2.42 2.37 -1.39
C ALA A 20 3.95 2.34 -1.55
N VAL A 21 4.61 1.57 -0.69
CA VAL A 21 6.08 1.51 -0.64
C VAL A 21 6.53 0.55 -1.74
N ASP A 22 7.17 1.08 -2.78
CA ASP A 22 7.68 0.25 -3.89
C ASP A 22 9.08 -0.27 -3.58
N VAL A 23 9.30 -1.59 -3.67
CA VAL A 23 10.62 -2.22 -3.41
C VAL A 23 11.77 -1.60 -4.20
N ASN A 24 11.49 -1.08 -5.39
CA ASN A 24 12.49 -0.49 -6.27
C ASN A 24 12.85 0.94 -5.88
N LYS A 25 11.97 1.64 -5.15
CA LYS A 25 12.12 3.07 -4.79
C LYS A 25 12.27 3.33 -3.30
N ALA A 26 11.82 2.40 -2.46
CA ALA A 26 11.78 2.53 -1.01
C ALA A 26 13.15 2.73 -0.39
N SER A 27 13.24 3.59 0.61
CA SER A 27 14.40 3.71 1.49
C SER A 27 14.49 2.56 2.49
N ALA A 28 15.64 2.40 3.14
CA ALA A 28 15.82 1.39 4.18
C ALA A 28 14.81 1.55 5.33
N ALA A 29 14.53 2.80 5.71
CA ALA A 29 13.59 3.13 6.77
C ALA A 29 12.14 2.81 6.37
N GLU A 30 11.75 3.07 5.11
CA GLU A 30 10.41 2.73 4.62
C GLU A 30 10.20 1.21 4.54
N LEU A 31 11.22 0.47 4.13
CA LEU A 31 11.18 -1.00 4.10
C LEU A 31 11.10 -1.56 5.53
N ASP A 32 11.94 -1.10 6.45
CA ASP A 32 11.93 -1.56 7.87
C ASP A 32 10.65 -1.16 8.61
N GLY A 33 9.95 -0.11 8.16
CA GLY A 33 8.65 0.28 8.69
C GLY A 33 7.52 -0.68 8.33
N ILE A 34 7.69 -1.56 7.34
CA ILE A 34 6.68 -2.55 6.96
C ILE A 34 6.68 -3.71 7.93
N LYS A 35 5.52 -4.01 8.52
CA LYS A 35 5.39 -5.08 9.50
C LYS A 35 5.85 -6.42 8.92
N GLY A 36 6.93 -6.95 9.50
CA GLY A 36 7.54 -8.22 9.11
C GLY A 36 8.76 -8.09 8.19
N ILE A 37 9.02 -6.90 7.64
CA ILE A 37 10.31 -6.57 7.02
C ILE A 37 11.19 -6.00 8.14
N GLY A 38 12.19 -6.78 8.56
CA GLY A 38 13.20 -6.31 9.51
C GLY A 38 14.49 -5.86 8.80
N PRO A 39 15.50 -5.41 9.56
CA PRO A 39 16.78 -4.90 9.04
C PRO A 39 17.48 -5.91 8.11
N ALA A 40 17.40 -7.20 8.43
CA ALA A 40 17.99 -8.25 7.61
C ALA A 40 17.33 -8.40 6.22
N ILE A 41 16.02 -8.17 6.11
CA ILE A 41 15.31 -8.26 4.83
C ILE A 41 15.46 -6.95 4.06
N SER A 42 15.32 -5.79 4.72
CA SER A 42 15.48 -4.49 4.07
C SER A 42 16.88 -4.31 3.48
N GLU A 43 17.94 -4.73 4.18
CA GLU A 43 19.31 -4.75 3.64
C GLU A 43 19.42 -5.65 2.39
N LYS A 44 18.84 -6.85 2.42
CA LYS A 44 18.85 -7.75 1.25
C LYS A 44 18.12 -7.14 0.06
N ILE A 45 16.97 -6.52 0.26
CA ILE A 45 16.22 -5.84 -0.80
C ILE A 45 17.10 -4.75 -1.43
N ILE A 46 17.82 -3.97 -0.60
CA ILE A 46 18.72 -2.92 -1.07
C ILE A 46 19.93 -3.49 -1.82
N LEU A 47 20.48 -4.62 -1.38
CA LEU A 47 21.58 -5.30 -2.07
C LEU A 47 21.14 -5.90 -3.41
N GLU A 48 19.96 -6.52 -3.46
CA GLU A 48 19.44 -7.10 -4.69
C GLU A 48 19.06 -6.04 -5.72
N ARG A 49 18.42 -4.93 -5.32
CA ARG A 49 18.11 -3.84 -6.26
C ARG A 49 19.36 -3.16 -6.82
N LYS A 50 20.49 -3.17 -6.09
CA LYS A 50 21.78 -2.68 -6.62
C LYS A 50 22.27 -3.51 -7.80
N LYS A 51 21.94 -4.80 -7.86
CA LYS A 51 22.24 -5.68 -9.00
C LYS A 51 21.26 -5.47 -10.16
N GLY A 52 20.05 -5.02 -9.86
CA GLY A 52 19.02 -4.67 -10.84
C GLY A 52 17.63 -4.65 -10.21
N ASN A 53 16.77 -3.76 -10.71
CA ASN A 53 15.38 -3.61 -10.26
C ASN A 53 14.61 -4.93 -10.31
N PHE A 54 13.70 -5.12 -9.36
CA PHE A 54 12.76 -6.23 -9.34
C PHE A 54 11.74 -6.04 -10.45
N LYS A 55 11.52 -7.09 -11.24
CA LYS A 55 10.53 -7.09 -12.32
C LYS A 55 9.12 -7.27 -11.77
N ASP A 56 8.96 -8.33 -10.98
CA ASP A 56 7.68 -8.78 -10.44
C ASP A 56 7.89 -9.43 -9.08
N TRP A 57 6.80 -9.74 -8.39
CA TRP A 57 6.82 -10.42 -7.10
C TRP A 57 7.52 -11.78 -7.13
N ASN A 58 7.42 -12.53 -8.23
CA ASN A 58 8.10 -13.81 -8.35
C ASN A 58 9.64 -13.65 -8.38
N ASP A 59 10.13 -12.60 -9.05
CA ASP A 59 11.55 -12.23 -9.06
C ASP A 59 12.00 -11.77 -7.65
N PHE A 60 11.17 -10.98 -6.98
CA PHE A 60 11.42 -10.56 -5.60
C PHE A 60 11.53 -11.75 -4.63
N ILE A 61 10.56 -12.66 -4.64
CA ILE A 61 10.55 -13.86 -3.79
C ILE A 61 11.74 -14.77 -4.10
N GLY A 62 12.07 -14.96 -5.38
CA GLY A 62 13.20 -15.80 -5.79
C GLY A 62 14.57 -15.23 -5.42
N ARG A 63 14.72 -13.90 -5.38
CA ARG A 63 16.01 -13.23 -5.13
C ARG A 63 16.23 -12.87 -3.66
N VAL A 64 15.18 -12.52 -2.93
CA VAL A 64 15.29 -12.08 -1.53
C VAL A 64 15.10 -13.26 -0.59
N SER A 65 16.22 -13.86 -0.17
CA SER A 65 16.17 -15.03 0.73
C SER A 65 15.54 -14.68 2.08
N GLY A 66 14.52 -15.46 2.47
CA GLY A 66 13.71 -15.23 3.68
C GLY A 66 12.32 -14.66 3.39
N VAL A 67 12.04 -14.29 2.13
CA VAL A 67 10.70 -13.95 1.67
C VAL A 67 10.12 -15.12 0.90
N GLY A 68 9.13 -15.80 1.47
CA GLY A 68 8.31 -16.79 0.77
C GLY A 68 6.98 -16.19 0.31
N GLU A 69 6.16 -16.99 -0.39
CA GLU A 69 4.83 -16.56 -0.88
C GLU A 69 3.92 -16.02 0.23
N ALA A 70 3.88 -16.71 1.38
CA ALA A 70 3.07 -16.27 2.53
C ALA A 70 3.56 -14.92 3.08
N THR A 71 4.88 -14.74 3.16
CA THR A 71 5.51 -13.50 3.64
C THR A 71 5.29 -12.35 2.65
N ALA A 72 5.43 -12.61 1.35
CA ALA A 72 5.15 -11.63 0.30
C ALA A 72 3.68 -11.16 0.33
N ALA A 73 2.74 -12.07 0.59
CA ALA A 73 1.33 -11.72 0.76
C ALA A 73 1.11 -10.81 1.97
N LYS A 74 1.83 -11.06 3.08
CA LYS A 74 1.79 -10.16 4.24
C LYS A 74 2.38 -8.80 3.91
N PHE A 75 3.56 -8.75 3.29
CA PHE A 75 4.19 -7.48 2.94
C PHE A 75 3.32 -6.65 2.00
N SER A 76 2.70 -7.30 1.02
CA SER A 76 1.77 -6.60 0.13
C SER A 76 0.51 -6.11 0.84
N ALA A 77 0.00 -6.85 1.83
CA ALA A 77 -1.13 -6.40 2.65
C ALA A 77 -0.76 -5.20 3.53
N GLU A 78 0.50 -5.11 3.96
CA GLU A 78 1.05 -4.00 4.74
C GLU A 78 1.48 -2.81 3.85
N GLY A 79 1.26 -2.88 2.53
CA GLY A 79 1.48 -1.77 1.61
C GLY A 79 2.78 -1.82 0.80
N LEU A 80 3.54 -2.93 0.83
CA LEU A 80 4.64 -3.15 -0.09
C LEU A 80 4.10 -3.42 -1.50
N THR A 81 4.76 -2.86 -2.51
CA THR A 81 4.43 -3.10 -3.92
C THR A 81 5.70 -3.33 -4.74
N VAL A 82 5.55 -3.99 -5.89
CA VAL A 82 6.62 -4.15 -6.88
C VAL A 82 6.14 -3.53 -8.17
N ASN A 83 6.78 -2.43 -8.60
CA ASN A 83 6.33 -1.63 -9.75
C ASN A 83 4.86 -1.22 -9.67
N GLY A 84 4.39 -0.86 -8.47
CA GLY A 84 2.99 -0.52 -8.19
C GLY A 84 2.01 -1.72 -8.18
N SER A 85 2.50 -2.95 -8.37
CA SER A 85 1.68 -4.16 -8.28
C SER A 85 1.67 -4.72 -6.86
N THR A 86 0.49 -5.13 -6.38
CA THR A 86 0.33 -5.88 -5.13
C THR A 86 0.47 -7.39 -5.38
N TYR A 87 0.84 -8.13 -4.34
CA TYR A 87 0.94 -9.59 -4.40
C TYR A 87 -0.37 -10.24 -4.00
N ALA A 88 -0.96 -10.99 -4.93
CA ALA A 88 -2.03 -11.93 -4.63
C ALA A 88 -1.43 -13.34 -4.67
N PRO A 89 -1.32 -14.05 -3.52
CA PRO A 89 -0.86 -15.43 -3.54
C PRO A 89 -1.83 -16.28 -4.38
N PRO A 90 -1.33 -17.29 -5.12
CA PRO A 90 -2.20 -18.26 -5.76
C PRO A 90 -3.09 -18.90 -4.69
N ALA A 91 -4.40 -18.86 -4.91
CA ALA A 91 -5.43 -19.06 -3.89
C ALA A 91 -5.23 -20.32 -3.04
N THR A 92 -4.55 -20.18 -1.90
CA THR A 92 -4.71 -21.07 -0.76
C THR A 92 -5.75 -20.44 0.16
N LYS A 93 -6.79 -21.22 0.43
CA LYS A 93 -8.05 -20.90 1.09
C LYS A 93 -7.97 -19.85 2.22
N LYS A 94 -8.81 -18.82 2.08
CA LYS A 94 -9.33 -17.85 3.07
C LYS A 94 -9.02 -18.08 4.56
N THR A 95 -8.49 -17.04 5.22
CA THR A 95 -9.13 -16.22 6.29
C THR A 95 -8.17 -15.04 6.54
N SER A 96 -8.53 -13.75 6.59
CA SER A 96 -9.77 -13.09 6.97
C SER A 96 -9.84 -11.72 6.31
N ASP A 97 -11.06 -11.29 6.05
CA ASP A 97 -11.51 -9.94 5.71
C ASP A 97 -10.80 -8.81 6.46
N LYS A 98 -10.29 -7.82 5.71
CA LYS A 98 -10.77 -6.42 5.81
C LYS A 98 -10.27 -5.58 4.64
N LYS A 99 -11.02 -5.63 3.55
CA LYS A 99 -11.02 -4.58 2.52
C LYS A 99 -11.97 -3.47 3.00
N PRO A 100 -11.54 -2.20 2.98
CA PRO A 100 -12.41 -1.14 2.51
C PRO A 100 -11.69 -0.54 1.28
N ALA A 101 -11.89 -1.05 0.08
CA ALA A 101 -12.98 -0.63 -0.82
C ALA A 101 -13.16 0.89 -0.79
N ALA A 102 -12.22 1.60 -1.42
CA ALA A 102 -12.50 2.90 -1.99
C ALA A 102 -13.39 2.71 -3.23
N GLU A 103 -14.54 3.39 -3.28
CA GLU A 103 -15.21 3.81 -4.53
C GLU A 103 -16.23 4.93 -4.23
N THR A 104 -15.70 6.16 -4.23
CA THR A 104 -16.14 7.33 -5.02
C THR A 104 -17.53 7.35 -5.69
N LYS A 105 -18.23 8.48 -5.49
CA LYS A 105 -19.08 9.31 -6.39
C LYS A 105 -20.58 9.48 -6.09
N SER A 106 -20.89 10.76 -5.89
CA SER A 106 -22.14 11.52 -5.83
C SER A 106 -23.19 11.30 -6.94
N ALA A 107 -24.47 11.36 -6.54
CA ALA A 107 -25.62 12.04 -7.20
C ALA A 107 -26.79 12.01 -6.19
N LYS A 108 -27.20 13.11 -5.55
CA LYS A 108 -28.15 14.17 -5.98
C LYS A 108 -29.64 13.72 -6.05
N ASP A 109 -30.51 14.65 -5.62
CA ASP A 109 -31.98 14.67 -5.55
C ASP A 109 -32.59 14.11 -4.24
N GLU A 110 -32.94 14.93 -3.25
CA GLU A 110 -34.03 15.93 -3.13
C GLU A 110 -35.44 15.29 -3.01
N LYS A 111 -36.07 15.56 -1.85
CA LYS A 111 -37.51 15.55 -1.51
C LYS A 111 -38.25 14.19 -1.56
N THR A 112 -38.73 13.72 -0.41
CA THR A 112 -40.15 13.87 -0.02
C THR A 112 -40.34 13.56 1.46
N VAL A 113 -41.04 14.49 2.11
CA VAL A 113 -41.53 14.51 3.47
C VAL A 113 -42.38 13.28 3.79
N ASN A 114 -42.09 12.61 4.89
CA ASN A 114 -43.09 11.84 5.65
C ASN A 114 -43.53 12.75 6.81
N PRO A 115 -44.81 12.76 7.21
CA PRO A 115 -45.21 11.75 8.17
C PRO A 115 -46.63 11.20 7.97
N LYS A 116 -46.75 9.87 8.08
CA LYS A 116 -47.97 9.23 8.63
C LYS A 116 -47.97 9.46 10.14
N LYS A 117 -48.89 10.29 10.65
CA LYS A 117 -49.88 9.93 11.67
C LYS A 117 -50.77 11.13 11.94
#